data_AF-A0A1Y2B403-F1
#
_entry.id   AF-A0A1Y2B403-F1
#
_cell.length_a   1.000
_cell.length_b   1.000
_cell.length_c   1.000
_cell.angle_alpha   90.00
_cell.angle_beta   90.00
_cell.angle_gamma   90.00
#
_symmetry.space_group_name_H-M   'P 1'
#
loop_
_entity.id
_entity.type
_entity.pdbx_description
1 polymer ?
#
loop_
_entity_poly.entity_id
_entity_poly.type
_entity_poly.pdbx_seq_one_letter_code
_entity_poly.pdbx_strand_id
1 'polypeptide(L)'
;MRVHTGLVDQSALSSKPPKEVMAEVLKVLQGMGMDIKKENEFRLRCTRVRRKKAGAVTGLGLGSVMSPLYGEHSVDAGDEVKFVIELCRIKNLPGLYLLNIKRLRGSVWSFKFIYQTVLE
;
A
#
# COMPACT_ATOMS: atom_id res chain seq x y z
N MET A 1 -15.36 -10.74 1.89
CA MET A 1 -14.90 -9.42 2.37
C MET A 1 -15.08 -9.32 3.87
N ARG A 2 -14.09 -8.81 4.61
CA ARG A 2 -14.14 -8.71 6.08
C ARG A 2 -15.07 -7.57 6.52
N VAL A 3 -15.67 -7.69 7.71
CA VAL A 3 -16.44 -6.60 8.34
C VAL A 3 -15.54 -5.87 9.32
N HIS A 4 -15.43 -4.56 9.19
CA HIS A 4 -14.75 -3.71 10.16
C HIS A 4 -15.72 -3.23 11.23
N THR A 5 -15.22 -3.17 12.47
CA THR A 5 -15.93 -2.67 13.64
C THR A 5 -14.99 -1.77 14.44
N GLY A 6 -15.49 -0.62 14.88
CA GLY A 6 -14.72 0.35 15.66
C GLY A 6 -14.41 1.63 14.89
N LEU A 7 -13.46 2.40 15.40
CA LEU A 7 -13.03 3.65 14.78
C LEU A 7 -12.47 3.40 13.37
N VAL A 8 -12.75 4.34 12.47
CA VAL A 8 -12.30 4.32 11.07
C VAL A 8 -11.56 5.61 10.77
N ASP A 9 -10.51 5.50 9.97
CA ASP A 9 -9.91 6.66 9.33
C ASP A 9 -10.83 7.12 8.19
N GLN A 10 -11.31 8.35 8.27
CA GLN A 10 -12.23 8.91 7.28
C GLN A 10 -11.58 9.06 5.90
N SER A 11 -10.25 9.26 5.84
CA SER A 11 -9.52 9.35 4.58
C SER A 11 -9.41 8.00 3.85
N ALA A 12 -9.63 6.89 4.56
CA ALA A 12 -9.60 5.54 4.00
C ALA A 12 -10.99 5.01 3.59
N LEU A 13 -12.03 5.85 3.61
CA LEU A 13 -13.39 5.48 3.23
C LEU A 13 -13.64 5.67 1.74
N SER A 14 -14.41 4.75 1.14
CA SER A 14 -14.87 4.88 -0.23
C SER A 14 -16.30 4.37 -0.38
N SER A 15 -17.10 5.10 -1.15
CA SER A 15 -18.44 4.70 -1.59
C SER A 15 -18.45 4.04 -2.98
N LYS A 16 -17.28 3.94 -3.63
CA LYS A 16 -17.17 3.30 -4.95
C LYS A 16 -17.37 1.79 -4.85
N PRO A 17 -17.80 1.11 -5.93
CA PRO A 17 -17.88 -0.33 -5.98
C PRO A 17 -16.53 -0.99 -5.63
N PRO A 18 -16.51 -2.11 -4.89
CA PRO A 18 -15.28 -2.76 -4.43
C PRO A 18 -14.23 -3.02 -5.50
N LYS A 19 -14.67 -3.40 -6.70
CA LYS A 19 -13.76 -3.71 -7.82
C LYS A 19 -13.07 -2.46 -8.36
N GLU A 20 -13.76 -1.33 -8.39
CA GLU A 20 -13.20 -0.05 -8.81
C GLU A 20 -12.16 0.43 -7.79
N VAL A 21 -12.48 0.36 -6.50
CA VAL A 21 -11.51 0.71 -5.43
C VAL A 21 -10.24 -0.14 -5.54
N MET A 22 -10.38 -1.46 -5.71
CA MET A 22 -9.21 -2.33 -5.85
C MET A 22 -8.38 -2.03 -7.11
N ALA A 23 -9.03 -1.64 -8.22
CA ALA A 23 -8.34 -1.25 -9.45
C ALA A 23 -7.54 0.06 -9.27
N GLU A 24 -8.13 1.06 -8.60
CA GLU A 24 -7.46 2.32 -8.27
C GLU A 24 -6.26 2.07 -7.34
N VAL A 25 -6.45 1.28 -6.29
CA VAL A 25 -5.38 0.91 -5.35
C VAL A 25 -4.23 0.19 -6.07
N LEU A 26 -4.53 -0.75 -6.98
CA LEU A 26 -3.50 -1.44 -7.76
C LEU A 26 -2.70 -0.44 -8.61
N LYS A 27 -3.37 0.50 -9.27
CA LYS A 27 -2.72 1.53 -10.09
C LYS A 27 -1.78 2.41 -9.27
N VAL A 28 -2.22 2.85 -8.09
CA VAL A 28 -1.41 3.65 -7.16
C VAL A 28 -0.17 2.86 -6.71
N LEU A 29 -0.36 1.64 -6.21
CA LEU A 29 0.75 0.82 -5.73
C LEU A 29 1.76 0.47 -6.83
N GLN A 30 1.29 0.24 -8.06
CA GLN A 30 2.16 0.04 -9.22
C GLN A 30 2.95 1.30 -9.56
N GLY A 31 2.30 2.47 -9.57
CA GLY A 31 2.97 3.76 -9.77
C GLY A 31 4.01 4.08 -8.70
N MET A 32 3.81 3.59 -7.48
CA MET A 32 4.77 3.70 -6.38
C MET A 32 5.91 2.67 -6.45
N GLY A 33 5.92 1.75 -7.42
CA GLY A 33 6.95 0.71 -7.55
C GLY A 33 6.93 -0.34 -6.44
N MET A 34 5.74 -0.69 -5.93
CA MET A 34 5.56 -1.73 -4.92
C MET A 34 5.47 -3.12 -5.56
N ASP A 35 6.07 -4.13 -4.92
CA ASP A 35 5.81 -5.52 -5.28
C ASP A 35 4.47 -5.96 -4.69
N ILE A 36 3.53 -6.35 -5.53
CA ILE A 36 2.15 -6.67 -5.13
C ILE A 36 1.87 -8.16 -5.36
N LYS A 37 1.42 -8.85 -4.32
CA LYS A 37 0.90 -10.21 -4.39
C LYS A 37 -0.58 -10.21 -3.99
N LYS A 38 -1.45 -10.64 -4.90
CA LYS A 38 -2.88 -10.84 -4.61
C LYS A 38 -3.06 -12.06 -3.70
N GLU A 39 -3.63 -11.86 -2.51
CA GLU A 39 -3.97 -12.97 -1.59
C GLU A 39 -5.40 -13.46 -1.82
N ASN A 40 -6.34 -12.53 -2.07
CA ASN A 40 -7.69 -12.82 -2.52
C ASN A 40 -8.25 -11.63 -3.34
N GLU A 41 -9.53 -11.66 -3.72
CA GLU A 41 -10.14 -10.62 -4.56
C GLU A 41 -10.01 -9.20 -3.99
N PHE A 42 -10.09 -9.05 -2.67
CA PHE A 42 -10.12 -7.75 -1.98
C PHE A 42 -8.97 -7.58 -0.99
N ARG A 43 -7.89 -8.37 -1.15
CA ARG A 43 -6.73 -8.33 -0.26
C ARG A 43 -5.43 -8.55 -1.01
N LEU A 44 -4.52 -7.60 -0.81
CA LEU A 44 -3.20 -7.55 -1.41
C LEU A 44 -2.13 -7.57 -0.31
N ARG A 45 -1.05 -8.32 -0.55
CA ARG A 45 0.18 -8.22 0.21
C ARG A 45 1.18 -7.42 -0.61
N CYS A 46 1.69 -6.36 -0.03
CA CYS A 46 2.61 -5.45 -0.70
C CYS A 46 3.97 -5.46 0.00
N THR A 47 5.03 -5.36 -0.80
CA THR A 47 6.40 -5.21 -0.31
C THR A 47 7.04 -4.03 -1.03
N ARG A 48 7.57 -3.09 -0.24
CA ARG A 48 8.51 -2.09 -0.74
C ARG A 48 9.90 -2.57 -0.41
N VAL A 49 10.75 -2.75 -1.42
CA VAL A 49 12.15 -3.14 -1.21
C VAL A 49 12.95 -2.02 -0.54
N ARG A 50 14.08 -2.35 0.10
CA ARG A 50 15.00 -1.37 0.69
C ARG A 50 15.64 -0.51 -0.40
N ARG A 51 15.78 0.80 -0.15
CA ARG A 51 16.50 1.74 -1.02
C ARG A 51 17.94 1.25 -1.20
N LYS A 52 18.34 0.98 -2.44
CA LYS A 52 19.74 0.67 -2.76
C LYS A 52 20.58 1.94 -2.58
N LYS A 53 21.73 1.82 -1.90
CA LYS A 53 22.73 2.92 -1.89
C LYS A 53 23.23 3.14 -3.32
N ALA A 54 23.53 4.39 -3.66
CA ALA A 54 23.90 4.85 -5.01
C ALA A 54 25.24 4.28 -5.58
N GLY A 55 25.72 3.13 -5.10
CA GLY A 55 26.95 2.48 -5.56
C GLY A 55 26.82 0.98 -5.91
N ALA A 56 25.60 0.42 -5.86
CA ALA A 56 25.36 -1.00 -6.15
C ALA A 56 24.70 -1.19 -7.53
N VAL A 57 25.43 -0.86 -8.60
CA VAL A 57 25.02 -1.17 -9.99
C VAL A 57 26.09 -2.01 -10.68
N THR A 58 26.17 -3.29 -10.31
CA THR A 58 26.74 -4.34 -11.18
C THR A 58 25.75 -5.49 -11.22
N GLY A 59 25.04 -5.64 -12.34
CA GLY A 59 24.14 -6.78 -12.55
C GLY A 59 23.02 -6.44 -13.52
N LEU A 60 23.17 -6.93 -14.75
CA LEU A 60 22.23 -6.92 -15.86
C LEU A 60 20.79 -7.25 -15.42
N GLY A 61 19.82 -6.46 -15.89
CA GLY A 61 18.40 -6.75 -15.71
C GLY A 61 17.54 -5.86 -16.59
N LEU A 62 17.23 -6.35 -17.79
CA LEU A 62 16.17 -5.82 -18.66
C LEU A 62 14.84 -5.83 -17.89
N GLY A 63 14.21 -4.67 -17.80
CA GLY A 63 12.84 -4.53 -17.32
C GLY A 63 12.65 -3.14 -16.75
N SER A 64 11.81 -2.32 -17.38
CA SER A 64 11.32 -1.08 -16.82
C SER A 64 10.51 -1.39 -15.56
N VAL A 65 11.17 -1.62 -14.44
CA VAL A 65 10.55 -1.70 -13.12
C VAL A 65 10.61 -0.29 -12.55
N MET A 66 9.44 0.35 -12.44
CA MET A 66 9.32 1.65 -11.77
C MET A 66 10.04 1.56 -10.42
N SER A 67 11.05 2.41 -10.21
CA SER A 67 11.81 2.43 -8.97
C SER A 67 10.88 2.73 -7.80
N PRO A 68 10.98 2.01 -6.67
CA PRO A 68 10.09 2.24 -5.54
C PRO A 68 10.16 3.68 -5.06
N LEU A 69 9.00 4.25 -4.72
CA LEU A 69 8.87 5.58 -4.16
C LEU A 69 9.30 5.56 -2.69
N TYR A 70 10.11 6.55 -2.32
CA TYR A 70 10.57 6.77 -0.96
C TYR A 70 10.42 8.25 -0.62
N GLY A 71 10.12 8.55 0.64
CA GLY A 71 10.04 9.92 1.14
C GLY A 71 11.42 10.55 1.37
N GLU A 72 11.40 11.77 1.90
CA GLU A 72 12.60 12.44 2.41
C GLU A 72 13.29 11.58 3.46
N HIS A 73 14.63 11.59 3.49
CA HIS A 73 15.39 10.70 4.36
C HIS A 73 15.14 10.93 5.87
N SER A 74 14.75 12.14 6.25
CA SER A 74 14.38 12.54 7.61
C SER A 74 13.11 11.82 8.12
N VAL A 75 12.21 11.45 7.21
CA VAL A 75 10.91 10.81 7.51
C VAL A 75 10.93 9.33 7.11
N ASP A 76 11.55 9.01 5.98
CA ASP A 76 11.62 7.68 5.41
C ASP A 76 13.07 7.27 5.16
N ALA A 77 13.59 6.42 6.06
CA ALA A 77 14.95 5.88 5.96
C ALA A 77 15.17 5.01 4.71
N GLY A 78 14.11 4.66 3.97
CA GLY A 78 14.20 3.80 2.79
C GLY A 78 14.26 2.32 3.13
N ASP A 79 13.77 1.94 4.31
CA ASP A 79 13.76 0.56 4.76
C ASP A 79 12.81 -0.31 3.91
N GLU A 80 13.03 -1.63 3.96
CA GLU A 80 12.02 -2.57 3.49
C GLU A 80 10.76 -2.46 4.36
N VAL A 81 9.60 -2.36 3.71
CA VAL A 81 8.30 -2.35 4.38
C VAL A 81 7.42 -3.43 3.76
N LYS A 82 6.78 -4.24 4.62
CA LYS A 82 5.75 -5.20 4.19
C LYS A 82 4.44 -4.81 4.84
N PHE A 83 3.38 -4.78 4.04
CA PHE A 83 2.06 -4.39 4.50
C PHE A 83 0.98 -5.14 3.72
N VAL A 84 -0.24 -5.09 4.23
CA VAL A 84 -1.42 -5.65 3.58
C VAL A 84 -2.43 -4.54 3.39
N ILE A 85 -3.05 -4.52 2.22
CA ILE A 85 -4.23 -3.71 1.95
C ILE A 85 -5.41 -4.64 1.79
N GLU A 86 -6.47 -4.39 2.53
CA GLU A 86 -7.71 -5.17 2.50
C GLU A 86 -8.92 -4.25 2.46
N LEU A 87 -9.81 -4.46 1.50
CA LEU A 87 -11.10 -3.77 1.50
C LEU A 87 -12.05 -4.46 2.49
N CYS A 88 -12.60 -3.69 3.42
CA CYS A 88 -13.56 -4.14 4.41
C CYS A 88 -14.91 -3.45 4.19
N ARG A 89 -16.02 -4.14 4.48
CA ARG A 89 -17.32 -3.49 4.62
C ARG A 89 -17.49 -2.95 6.04
N ILE A 90 -18.25 -1.87 6.21
CA ILE A 90 -18.54 -1.31 7.53
C ILE A 90 -19.89 -1.84 8.02
N LYS A 91 -19.95 -2.24 9.29
CA LYS A 91 -21.19 -2.70 9.90
C LYS A 91 -22.23 -1.58 9.88
N ASN A 92 -23.45 -1.89 9.44
CA ASN A 92 -24.60 -0.97 9.36
C ASN A 92 -24.46 0.23 8.40
N LEU A 93 -23.44 0.25 7.54
CA LEU A 93 -23.28 1.27 6.50
C LEU A 93 -23.15 0.61 5.12
N PRO A 94 -24.28 0.23 4.50
CA PRO A 94 -24.27 -0.41 3.19
C PRO A 94 -23.73 0.56 2.13
N GLY A 95 -22.97 0.03 1.17
CA GLY A 95 -22.35 0.83 0.10
C GLY A 95 -21.11 1.61 0.55
N LEU A 96 -20.72 1.56 1.82
CA LEU A 96 -19.50 2.18 2.31
C LEU A 96 -18.45 1.12 2.66
N TYR A 97 -17.24 1.35 2.15
CA TYR A 97 -16.10 0.46 2.30
C TYR A 97 -14.93 1.18 2.96
N LEU A 98 -14.16 0.43 3.73
CA LEU A 98 -12.93 0.88 4.38
C LEU A 98 -11.73 0.21 3.70
N LEU A 99 -10.77 1.01 3.25
CA LEU A 99 -9.47 0.54 2.82
C LEU A 99 -8.57 0.32 4.05
N ASN A 100 -8.54 -0.91 4.57
CA ASN A 100 -7.73 -1.24 5.72
C ASN A 100 -6.27 -1.52 5.31
N ILE A 101 -5.36 -0.63 5.70
CA ILE A 101 -3.92 -0.75 5.41
C ILE A 101 -3.19 -1.15 6.70
N LYS A 102 -2.61 -2.35 6.73
CA LYS A 102 -1.95 -2.90 7.91
C LYS A 102 -0.47 -3.15 7.68
N ARG A 103 0.39 -2.49 8.48
CA ARG A 103 1.83 -2.78 8.56
C ARG A 103 2.06 -4.21 9.07
N LEU A 104 2.92 -4.96 8.37
CA LEU A 104 3.40 -6.27 8.80
C LEU A 104 4.85 -6.22 9.29
N ARG A 105 5.71 -5.50 8.57
CA ARG A 105 7.14 -5.28 8.87
C ARG A 105 7.56 -3.88 8.39
N GLY A 106 8.72 -3.41 8.85
CA GLY A 106 9.29 -2.11 8.49
C GLY A 106 9.07 -1.06 9.59
N SER A 107 9.77 0.08 9.49
CA SER A 107 9.67 1.16 10.48
C SER A 107 8.30 1.86 10.42
N VAL A 108 7.90 2.44 11.55
CA VAL A 108 6.61 3.14 11.66
C VAL A 108 6.55 4.33 10.72
N TRP A 109 7.64 5.09 10.59
CA TRP A 109 7.71 6.29 9.77
C TRP A 109 7.69 6.00 8.27
N SER A 110 8.48 5.02 7.80
CA SER A 110 8.41 4.57 6.39
C SER A 110 7.01 4.05 6.03
N PHE A 111 6.36 3.32 6.94
CA PHE A 111 4.99 2.88 6.73
C PHE A 111 3.99 4.05 6.76
N LYS A 112 4.17 5.03 7.66
CA LYS A 112 3.34 6.24 7.71
C LYS A 112 3.39 7.00 6.39
N PHE A 113 4.58 7.17 5.81
CA PHE A 113 4.75 7.76 4.49
C PHE A 113 3.94 6.99 3.43
N ILE A 114 4.13 5.67 3.34
CA ILE A 114 3.38 4.83 2.38
C ILE A 114 1.86 4.94 2.60
N TYR A 115 1.40 4.92 3.85
CA TYR A 115 -0.01 5.03 4.19
C TYR A 115 -0.60 6.35 3.69
N GLN A 116 0.08 7.47 3.95
CA GLN A 116 -0.37 8.78 3.49
C GLN A 116 -0.38 8.87 1.97
N THR A 117 0.69 8.44 1.29
CA THR A 117 0.76 8.49 -0.17
C THR A 117 -0.25 7.57 -0.88
N VAL A 118 -0.71 6.49 -0.23
CA VAL A 118 -1.77 5.63 -0.80
C VAL A 118 -3.17 6.26 -0.67
N LEU A 119 -3.37 7.14 0.31
CA LEU A 119 -4.66 7.76 0.59
C LEU A 119 -4.81 9.19 0.02
N GLU A 120 -3.71 9.82 -0.38
CA GLU A 120 -3.69 11.05 -1.17
C GLU A 120 -4.10 10.81 -2.64
#